data_AF-A0A3P6SPK6-F1
#
_entry.id   AF-A0A3P6SPK6-F1
#
_cell.length_a   1.000
_cell.length_b   1.000
_cell.length_c   1.000
_cell.angle_alpha   90.00
_cell.angle_beta   90.00
_cell.angle_gamma   90.00
#
_symmetry.space_group_name_H-M   'P 1'
#
loop_
_entity.id
_entity.type
_entity.pdbx_description
1 polymer ?
#
loop_
_entity_poly.entity_id
_entity_poly.type
_entity_poly.pdbx_seq_one_letter_code
_entity_poly.pdbx_strand_id
1 'polypeptide(L)' 'MPGGAKGPGIFFVLPCIDSYKKIDLRVVSFDVPPQEILSKDSVTVAVDAVVYFRISNATISVCFCFKYFV' A
#
# COMPACT_ATOMS: atom_id res chain seq x y z
N MET A 1 17.60 13.00 5.16
CA MET A 1 16.55 14.03 5.05
C MET A 1 15.72 14.01 6.34
N PRO A 2 15.85 15.01 7.22
CA PRO A 2 15.20 15.00 8.53
C PRO A 2 13.81 15.64 8.41
N GLY A 3 12.83 14.83 8.00
CA GLY A 3 11.42 15.22 7.95
C GLY A 3 10.59 14.05 8.43
N GLY A 4 10.61 13.80 9.74
CA GLY A 4 9.83 12.73 10.37
C GLY A 4 8.31 12.97 10.22
N ALA A 5 7.52 11.95 10.56
CA ALA A 5 6.06 12.04 10.56
C ALA A 5 5.61 13.26 11.39
N LYS A 6 4.97 14.21 10.70
CA LYS A 6 4.43 15.45 11.29
C LYS A 6 3.36 15.05 12.33
N GLY A 7 3.63 15.30 13.61
CA GLY A 7 2.71 15.01 14.72
C GLY A 7 1.39 15.79 14.62
N PRO A 8 0.36 15.49 15.43
CA PRO A 8 -0.90 16.22 15.38
C PRO A 8 -0.71 17.69 15.77
N GLY A 9 -1.04 18.63 14.87
CA GLY A 9 -0.91 20.08 15.05
C GLY A 9 -1.38 20.86 13.81
N ILE A 10 -1.45 22.20 13.91
CA ILE A 10 -1.64 23.06 12.72
C ILE A 10 -0.38 22.94 11.85
N PHE A 11 -0.55 22.42 10.64
CA PHE A 11 0.51 22.37 9.62
C PHE A 11 0.13 23.31 8.48
N PHE A 12 0.92 24.37 8.28
CA PHE A 12 0.84 25.19 7.08
C PHE A 12 1.41 24.39 5.90
N VAL A 13 0.53 23.83 5.09
CA VAL A 13 0.87 23.19 3.82
C VAL A 13 0.86 24.27 2.74
N LEU A 14 2.04 24.68 2.27
CA LEU A 14 2.16 25.57 1.13
C LEU A 14 1.82 24.80 -0.15
N PRO A 15 0.79 25.20 -0.92
CA PRO A 15 0.23 24.41 -2.02
C PRO A 15 1.19 24.15 -3.20
N CYS A 16 2.37 24.79 -3.22
CA CYS A 16 3.37 24.62 -4.27
C CYS A 16 4.62 23.81 -3.85
N ILE A 17 4.82 23.52 -2.55
CA ILE A 17 6.06 22.92 -2.03
C ILE A 17 5.78 21.64 -1.23
N ASP A 18 4.68 21.59 -0.47
CA ASP A 18 4.35 20.43 0.37
C ASP A 18 3.32 19.52 -0.32
N SER A 19 3.65 18.23 -0.46
CA SER A 19 2.68 17.18 -0.79
C SER A 19 2.18 16.51 0.48
N TYR A 20 0.89 16.67 0.77
CA TYR A 20 0.24 16.02 1.91
C TYR A 20 -0.40 14.69 1.49
N LYS A 21 -0.17 13.64 2.29
CA LYS A 21 -0.74 12.31 2.04
C LYS A 21 -1.26 11.69 3.33
N LYS A 22 -2.57 11.48 3.39
CA LYS A 22 -3.21 10.71 4.48
C LYS A 22 -2.98 9.23 4.20
N ILE A 23 -2.42 8.53 5.17
CA ILE A 23 -2.29 7.06 5.15
C ILE A 23 -3.30 6.49 6.14
N ASP A 24 -4.10 5.55 5.68
CA ASP A 24 -5.01 4.80 6.53
C ASP A 24 -4.28 3.57 7.12
N LEU A 25 -4.40 3.35 8.42
CA LEU A 25 -3.73 2.26 9.15
C LEU A 25 -4.62 1.02 9.33
N ARG A 26 -5.85 1.04 8.80
CA ARG A 26 -6.79 -0.09 8.93
C ARG A 26 -6.38 -1.24 8.01
N VAL A 27 -7.01 -2.39 8.22
CA VAL A 27 -6.86 -3.55 7.36
C VAL A 27 -7.51 -3.24 6.01
N VAL A 28 -6.76 -3.41 4.93
CA VAL A 28 -7.24 -3.26 3.55
C VAL A 28 -7.15 -4.62 2.86
N SER A 29 -8.14 -4.94 2.05
CA SER A 29 -8.15 -6.12 1.18
C SER A 29 -7.69 -5.73 -0.23
N PHE A 30 -6.81 -6.53 -0.81
CA PHE A 30 -6.45 -6.43 -2.21
C PHE A 30 -6.81 -7.73 -2.94
N ASP A 31 -7.60 -7.58 -3.99
CA ASP A 31 -8.00 -8.66 -4.88
C ASP A 31 -6.90 -8.86 -5.93
N VAL A 32 -6.34 -10.06 -5.98
CA VAL A 32 -5.38 -10.43 -7.00
C VAL A 32 -6.18 -10.85 -8.23
N PRO A 33 -5.89 -10.31 -9.44
CA PRO A 33 -6.60 -10.75 -10.63
C PRO A 33 -6.40 -12.25 -10.84
N PRO A 34 -7.45 -12.99 -11.25
CA PRO A 34 -7.36 -14.43 -11.42
C PRO A 34 -6.29 -14.76 -12.46
N GLN A 35 -5.34 -15.61 -12.09
CA GLN A 35 -4.29 -16.10 -12.99
C GLN A 35 -4.49 -17.59 -13.25
N GLU A 36 -4.37 -17.97 -14.52
CA GLU A 36 -4.37 -19.36 -14.94
C GLU A 36 -2.96 -19.93 -14.74
N ILE A 37 -2.86 -20.94 -13.87
CA ILE A 37 -1.60 -21.61 -13.57
C ILE A 37 -1.70 -23.10 -13.92
N LEU A 38 -0.58 -23.65 -14.41
CA LEU A 38 -0.43 -25.07 -14.61
C LEU A 38 0.01 -25.71 -13.28
N SER A 39 -0.85 -26.55 -12.72
CA SER A 39 -0.51 -27.32 -11.52
C SER A 39 0.56 -28.38 -11.83
N LYS A 40 1.22 -28.90 -10.79
CA LYS A 40 2.23 -29.95 -10.92
C LYS A 40 1.70 -31.23 -11.57
N ASP A 41 0.39 -31.45 -11.49
CA ASP A 41 -0.31 -32.58 -12.10
C ASP A 41 -0.75 -32.30 -13.55
N SER A 42 -0.18 -31.30 -14.21
CA SER A 42 -0.48 -30.92 -15.60
C SER A 42 -1.94 -30.53 -15.88
N VAL A 43 -2.68 -30.13 -14.84
CA VAL A 43 -4.04 -29.58 -14.95
C VAL A 43 -3.99 -28.06 -14.87
N THR A 44 -4.72 -27.39 -15.76
CA THR A 44 -4.93 -25.93 -15.73
C THR A 44 -5.95 -25.58 -14.66
N VAL A 45 -5.56 -24.75 -13.69
CA VAL A 45 -6.45 -24.27 -12.63
C VAL A 45 -6.39 -22.73 -12.61
N ALA A 46 -7.56 -22.11 -12.57
CA ALA A 46 -7.70 -20.68 -12.30
C ALA A 46 -7.75 -20.49 -10.78
N VAL A 47 -6.79 -19.73 -10.24
CA VAL A 47 -6.75 -19.44 -8.80
C VAL A 47 -7.12 -18.00 -8.57
N ASP A 48 -8.06 -17.81 -7.64
CA ASP A 48 -8.44 -16.51 -7.10
C ASP A 48 -7.93 -16.38 -5.66
N ALA A 49 -7.46 -15.19 -5.29
CA ALA A 49 -6.86 -14.96 -3.98
C ALA A 49 -7.09 -13.52 -3.50
N VAL A 50 -7.42 -13.40 -2.22
CA VAL A 50 -7.58 -12.12 -1.53
C VAL A 50 -6.49 -11.96 -0.48
N VAL A 51 -5.77 -10.84 -0.53
CA VAL A 51 -4.69 -10.52 0.42
C VAL A 51 -5.17 -9.46 1.41
N TYR A 52 -5.11 -9.77 2.70
CA TYR A 52 -5.40 -8.82 3.77
C TYR A 52 -4.08 -8.31 4.37
N PHE A 53 -3.88 -7.00 4.32
CA PHE A 53 -2.70 -6.37 4.93
C PHE A 53 -3.08 -5.16 5.77
N ARG A 54 -2.24 -4.87 6.77
CA ARG A 54 -2.30 -3.65 7.58
C ARG A 54 -0.94 -3.00 7.61
N ILE A 55 -0.92 -1.67 7.63
CA ILE A 55 0.32 -0.92 7.72
C ILE A 55 0.82 -0.96 9.17
N SER A 56 2.04 -1.45 9.37
CA SER A 56 2.70 -1.46 10.68
C SER A 56 3.41 -0.14 11.00
N ASN A 57 3.98 0.52 9.97
CA ASN A 57 4.68 1.80 10.09
C ASN A 57 4.40 2.69 8.87
N ALA A 58 3.79 3.86 9.10
CA ALA A 58 3.38 4.78 8.03
C ALA A 58 4.58 5.39 7.27
N THR A 59 5.66 5.73 7.97
CA THR A 59 6.83 6.39 7.35
C THR A 59 7.51 5.48 6.33
N ILE A 60 7.65 4.19 6.66
CA ILE A 60 8.25 3.18 5.78
C ILE A 60 7.31 2.86 4.61
N SER A 61 6.01 2.75 4.87
CA SER A 61 5.01 2.46 3.84
C SER A 61 4.95 3.54 2.74
N VAL A 62 5.03 4.82 3.10
CA VAL A 62 5.04 5.93 2.14
C VAL A 62 6.29 5.92 1.27
N CYS A 63 7.45 5.59 1.83
CA CYS A 63 8.71 5.62 1.10
C CYS A 63 8.82 4.49 0.07
N PHE A 64 8.38 3.28 0.41
CA PHE A 64 8.66 2.08 -0.39
C PHE A 64 7.42 1.46 -1.04
N CYS A 65 6.28 1.43 -0.36
CA CYS A 65 5.14 0.62 -0.79
C CYS A 65 4.16 1.41 -1.65
N PHE A 66 3.88 2.68 -1.30
CA PHE A 66 2.88 3.47 -2.03
C PHE A 66 3.21 3.65 -3.53
N LYS A 67 4.50 3.66 -3.89
CA LYS A 67 4.96 3.85 -5.27
C LYS A 67 4.72 2.63 -6.18
N TYR A 68 4.50 1.44 -5.62
CA TYR A 68 4.35 0.20 -6.38
C TYR A 68 2.89 -0.14 -6.68
N PHE A 69 1.98 0.42 -5.89
CA PHE A 69 0.55 0.16 -5.98
C PHE A 69 -0.23 1.23 -6.78
N VAL A 70 0.40 2.38 -7.08
CA VAL A 70 -0.11 3.46 -7.94
C VAL A 70 0.81 3.65 -9.13
#